data_AF-A0A7S2YCW1-F1
#
_entry.id   AF-A0A7S2YCW1-F1
#
_cell.length_a   1.000
_cell.length_b   1.000
_cell.length_c   1.000
_cell.angle_alpha   90.00
_cell.angle_beta   90.00
_cell.angle_gamma   90.00
#
_symmetry.space_group_name_H-M   'P 1'
#
loop_
_entity.id
_entity.type
_entity.pdbx_description
1 polymer ?
#
loop_
_entity_poly.entity_id
_entity_poly.type
_entity_poly.pdbx_seq_one_letter_code
_entity_poly.pdbx_strand_id
1 'polypeptide(L)'
;QRSDAAASERERQMLESLAALPKDKKQAYEEAAQKAPRIVEIESPFERFLHAHHHDPIAAAEGLALYWSKRRKIFGEEAFCRPLTVMSTKEGVQSAMTDELIATVFQQGMVAVSSVPAPDSSPVITLDREFAPDVWSTTGEQNVRSKLAFYTLQVVSESSLAISPGFAAIIAIQNGTFKAPIDDGPRKLLESGILPVKVRAVHILARKNNSIVEAMVNGGLQIARWWSYIYFRIRVHFLGSNGDAYQELKEYGFCEENIPERLGGTSNGKAWYKERLAVEKERYAFLTAPDVNSPAARDHSNESQISNKDKSRPGSEDFGETSKSEKHDSDSIRDWVIEHLENYEITKLQKEISL
;
A
#
# COMPACT_ATOMS: atom_id res chain seq x y z
N GLN A 1 -17.21 26.69 15.02
CA GLN A 1 -17.82 26.52 16.36
C GLN A 1 -18.71 25.27 16.46
N ARG A 2 -19.88 25.16 15.80
CA ARG A 2 -20.68 23.91 15.88
C ARG A 2 -20.01 22.69 15.24
N SER A 3 -19.24 22.89 14.17
CA SER A 3 -18.48 21.83 13.51
C SER A 3 -17.36 21.28 14.40
N ASP A 4 -16.66 22.17 15.11
CA ASP A 4 -15.49 21.82 15.92
C ASP A 4 -15.90 20.98 17.14
N ALA A 5 -16.99 21.37 17.82
CA ALA A 5 -17.52 20.61 18.96
C ALA A 5 -17.98 19.19 18.55
N ALA A 6 -18.62 19.04 17.39
CA ALA A 6 -19.05 17.74 16.89
C ALA A 6 -17.88 16.86 16.45
N ALA A 7 -16.81 17.45 15.91
CA ALA A 7 -15.58 16.74 15.58
C ALA A 7 -14.90 16.21 16.85
N SER A 8 -14.72 17.07 17.86
CA SER A 8 -14.12 16.68 19.15
C SER A 8 -14.92 15.59 19.87
N GLU A 9 -16.25 15.63 19.78
CA GLU A 9 -17.10 14.59 20.38
C GLU A 9 -16.93 13.23 19.70
N ARG A 10 -16.82 13.19 18.36
CA ARG A 10 -16.59 11.93 17.62
C ARG A 10 -15.20 11.36 17.92
N GLU A 11 -14.21 12.23 18.02
CA GLU A 11 -12.86 11.86 18.40
C GLU A 11 -12.83 11.21 19.80
N ARG A 12 -13.52 11.83 20.76
CA ARG A 12 -13.70 11.28 22.11
C ARG A 12 -14.36 9.90 22.09
N GLN A 13 -15.43 9.74 21.32
CA GLN A 13 -16.12 8.45 21.18
C GLN A 13 -15.25 7.37 20.54
N MET A 14 -14.39 7.74 19.57
CA MET A 14 -13.45 6.81 18.94
C MET A 14 -12.38 6.37 19.93
N LEU A 15 -11.84 7.30 20.74
CA LEU A 15 -10.89 6.98 21.81
C LEU A 15 -11.49 6.04 22.85
N GLU A 16 -12.74 6.26 23.27
CA GLU A 16 -13.47 5.38 24.18
C GLU A 16 -13.66 3.98 23.58
N SER A 17 -14.04 3.91 22.29
CA SER A 17 -14.20 2.67 21.55
C SER A 17 -12.88 1.90 21.44
N LEU A 18 -11.78 2.61 21.14
CA LEU A 18 -10.43 2.06 21.06
C LEU A 18 -9.97 1.53 22.43
N ALA A 19 -10.28 2.23 23.51
CA ALA A 19 -10.01 1.77 24.86
C ALA A 19 -10.79 0.50 25.23
N ALA A 20 -12.02 0.36 24.73
CA ALA A 20 -12.89 -0.78 24.97
C ALA A 20 -12.53 -2.05 24.15
N LEU A 21 -11.71 -1.94 23.10
CA LEU A 21 -11.32 -3.10 22.30
C LEU A 21 -10.53 -4.14 23.14
N PRO A 22 -10.68 -5.45 22.82
CA PRO A 22 -9.84 -6.49 23.38
C PRO A 22 -8.34 -6.17 23.26
N LYS A 23 -7.57 -6.50 24.31
CA LYS A 23 -6.15 -6.14 24.41
C LYS A 23 -5.33 -6.62 23.21
N ASP A 24 -5.55 -7.85 22.76
CA ASP A 24 -4.89 -8.47 21.61
C ASP A 24 -5.12 -7.69 20.30
N LYS A 25 -6.29 -7.08 20.13
CA LYS A 25 -6.61 -6.29 18.93
C LYS A 25 -5.91 -4.93 18.91
N LYS A 26 -5.78 -4.27 20.07
CA LYS A 26 -5.26 -2.89 20.17
C LYS A 26 -3.83 -2.77 20.67
N GLN A 27 -3.20 -3.87 21.12
CA GLN A 27 -1.84 -3.87 21.67
C GLN A 27 -0.84 -3.20 20.72
N ALA A 28 -0.96 -3.45 19.42
CA ALA A 28 -0.04 -2.86 18.43
C ALA A 28 -0.13 -1.33 18.37
N TYR A 29 -1.35 -0.80 18.45
CA TYR A 29 -1.60 0.64 18.51
C TYR A 29 -1.10 1.22 19.83
N GLU A 30 -1.43 0.61 20.97
CA GLU A 30 -1.02 1.12 22.30
C GLU A 30 0.50 1.23 22.42
N GLU A 31 1.23 0.22 21.92
CA GLU A 31 2.69 0.24 21.92
C GLU A 31 3.26 1.31 20.98
N ALA A 32 2.66 1.50 19.80
CA ALA A 32 3.06 2.57 18.89
C ALA A 32 2.80 3.96 19.47
N ALA A 33 1.64 4.17 20.08
CA ALA A 33 1.27 5.42 20.72
C ALA A 33 2.19 5.75 21.90
N GLN A 34 2.67 4.73 22.62
CA GLN A 34 3.65 4.89 23.69
C GLN A 34 5.07 5.17 23.16
N LYS A 35 5.56 4.38 22.20
CA LYS A 35 6.95 4.44 21.72
C LYS A 35 7.20 5.59 20.73
N ALA A 36 6.21 5.92 19.91
CA ALA A 36 6.33 6.86 18.81
C ALA A 36 5.02 7.67 18.60
N PRO A 37 4.55 8.44 19.61
CA PRO A 37 3.27 9.14 19.56
C PRO A 37 3.13 10.07 18.34
N ARG A 38 4.21 10.79 17.99
CA ARG A 38 4.22 11.68 16.81
C ARG A 38 4.06 10.93 15.49
N ILE A 39 4.57 9.70 15.39
CA ILE A 39 4.38 8.88 14.17
C ILE A 39 2.93 8.41 14.10
N VAL A 40 2.32 8.05 15.22
CA VAL A 40 0.89 7.70 15.28
C VAL A 40 0.01 8.86 14.82
N GLU A 41 0.29 10.07 15.31
CA GLU A 41 -0.44 11.29 14.94
C GLU A 41 -0.32 11.59 13.43
N ILE A 42 0.91 11.54 12.89
CA ILE A 42 1.18 11.86 11.49
C ILE A 42 0.61 10.83 10.54
N GLU A 43 0.79 9.55 10.82
CA GLU A 43 0.48 8.49 9.87
C GLU A 43 -0.96 7.99 9.98
N SER A 44 -1.55 8.09 11.17
CA SER A 44 -2.88 7.55 11.46
C SER A 44 -3.78 8.50 12.27
N PRO A 45 -4.02 9.74 11.79
CA PRO A 45 -4.92 10.67 12.46
C PRO A 45 -6.36 10.14 12.44
N PHE A 46 -7.07 10.39 13.54
CA PHE A 46 -8.38 9.81 13.79
C PHE A 46 -9.42 10.22 12.75
N GLU A 47 -9.35 11.45 12.24
CA GLU A 47 -10.28 11.98 11.25
C GLU A 47 -10.30 11.15 9.97
N ARG A 48 -9.13 10.62 9.55
CA ARG A 48 -9.05 9.79 8.34
C ARG A 48 -9.81 8.48 8.52
N PHE A 49 -9.65 7.82 9.66
CA PHE A 49 -10.39 6.59 9.97
C PHE A 49 -11.87 6.87 10.17
N LEU A 50 -12.23 7.92 10.92
CA LEU A 50 -13.62 8.34 11.08
C LEU A 50 -14.28 8.58 9.72
N HIS A 51 -13.64 9.30 8.80
CA HIS A 51 -14.23 9.53 7.48
C HIS A 51 -14.38 8.23 6.68
N ALA A 52 -13.36 7.38 6.63
CA ALA A 52 -13.41 6.13 5.88
C ALA A 52 -14.52 5.18 6.37
N HIS A 53 -14.82 5.25 7.66
CA HIS A 53 -15.88 4.48 8.32
C HIS A 53 -17.17 5.27 8.53
N HIS A 54 -17.45 6.28 7.69
CA HIS A 54 -18.74 7.02 7.70
C HIS A 54 -19.08 7.65 9.06
N HIS A 55 -18.07 8.08 9.80
CA HIS A 55 -18.13 8.62 11.16
C HIS A 55 -18.67 7.65 12.22
N ASP A 56 -18.57 6.33 11.99
CA ASP A 56 -18.77 5.31 13.02
C ASP A 56 -17.52 5.22 13.91
N PRO A 57 -17.57 5.64 15.18
CA PRO A 57 -16.40 5.65 16.07
C PRO A 57 -15.90 4.24 16.41
N ILE A 58 -16.78 3.24 16.44
CA ILE A 58 -16.42 1.84 16.76
C ILE A 58 -15.66 1.25 15.59
N ALA A 59 -16.22 1.33 14.38
CA ALA A 59 -15.57 0.80 13.18
C ALA A 59 -14.26 1.54 12.89
N ALA A 60 -14.19 2.86 13.13
CA ALA A 60 -12.96 3.63 13.00
C ALA A 60 -11.87 3.18 13.99
N ALA A 61 -12.23 2.93 15.26
CA ALA A 61 -11.30 2.42 16.27
C ALA A 61 -10.77 1.03 15.89
N GLU A 62 -11.63 0.13 15.39
CA GLU A 62 -11.21 -1.18 14.89
C GLU A 62 -10.26 -1.06 13.69
N GLY A 63 -10.57 -0.19 12.73
CA GLY A 63 -9.72 0.07 11.57
C GLY A 63 -8.33 0.59 11.97
N LEU A 64 -8.27 1.51 12.94
CA LEU A 64 -7.02 2.05 13.46
C LEU A 64 -6.18 0.98 14.20
N ALA A 65 -6.81 0.17 15.05
CA ALA A 65 -6.13 -0.93 15.73
C ALA A 65 -5.57 -1.96 14.71
N LEU A 66 -6.37 -2.28 13.69
CA LEU A 66 -6.01 -3.18 12.60
C LEU A 66 -4.86 -2.64 11.77
N TYR A 67 -4.83 -1.34 11.47
CA TYR A 67 -3.73 -0.66 10.77
C TYR A 67 -2.39 -0.94 11.45
N TRP A 68 -2.29 -0.68 12.76
CA TRP A 68 -1.05 -0.86 13.52
C TRP A 68 -0.66 -2.33 13.68
N SER A 69 -1.64 -3.22 13.85
CA SER A 69 -1.41 -4.68 13.87
C SER A 69 -0.81 -5.17 12.54
N LYS A 70 -1.36 -4.73 11.40
CA LYS A 70 -0.82 -5.09 10.08
C LYS A 70 0.52 -4.45 9.82
N ARG A 71 0.72 -3.19 10.20
CA ARG A 71 2.03 -2.53 10.12
C ARG A 71 3.09 -3.34 10.87
N ARG A 72 2.80 -3.76 12.11
CA ARG A 72 3.69 -4.66 12.88
C ARG A 72 3.98 -5.95 12.14
N LYS A 73 2.97 -6.62 11.61
CA LYS A 73 3.14 -7.86 10.85
C LYS A 73 4.01 -7.70 9.60
N ILE A 74 3.87 -6.59 8.88
CA ILE A 74 4.56 -6.33 7.61
C ILE A 74 6.02 -5.89 7.84
N PHE A 75 6.23 -4.99 8.78
CA PHE A 75 7.54 -4.35 9.02
C PHE A 75 8.36 -5.05 10.10
N GLY A 76 7.72 -5.85 10.97
CA GLY A 76 8.37 -6.52 12.10
C GLY A 76 8.38 -5.68 13.38
N GLU A 77 8.64 -6.32 14.51
CA GLU A 77 8.57 -5.73 15.86
C GLU A 77 9.51 -4.53 16.06
N GLU A 78 10.66 -4.51 15.39
CA GLU A 78 11.64 -3.43 15.57
C GLU A 78 11.33 -2.20 14.71
N ALA A 79 10.67 -2.40 13.57
CA ALA A 79 10.57 -1.39 12.52
C ALA A 79 9.18 -0.76 12.42
N PHE A 80 8.14 -1.36 12.99
CA PHE A 80 6.77 -0.86 12.81
C PHE A 80 6.51 0.50 13.47
N CYS A 81 7.23 0.85 14.53
CA CYS A 81 7.17 2.19 15.15
C CYS A 81 8.07 3.23 14.45
N ARG A 82 8.72 2.89 13.33
CA ARG A 82 9.59 3.80 12.58
C ARG A 82 8.80 4.47 11.44
N PRO A 83 9.26 5.64 10.95
CA PRO A 83 8.71 6.24 9.74
C PRO A 83 8.82 5.31 8.55
N LEU A 84 7.87 5.33 7.62
CA LEU A 84 7.92 4.43 6.46
C LEU A 84 9.11 4.71 5.52
N THR A 85 9.38 5.98 5.20
CA THR A 85 10.29 6.38 4.09
C THR A 85 11.44 7.31 4.45
N VAL A 86 11.61 7.68 5.73
CA VAL A 86 12.71 8.57 6.13
C VAL A 86 14.04 7.86 5.84
N MET A 87 14.75 8.31 4.81
CA MET A 87 16.06 7.76 4.46
C MET A 87 16.98 7.86 5.68
N SER A 88 17.80 6.83 5.90
CA SER A 88 18.76 6.82 6.98
C SER A 88 19.61 8.09 6.94
N THR A 89 19.33 9.06 7.80
CA THR A 89 20.25 10.19 7.97
C THR A 89 21.50 9.65 8.65
N LYS A 90 22.62 10.36 8.52
CA LYS A 90 23.86 10.03 9.24
C LYS A 90 23.69 10.02 10.77
N GLU A 91 22.55 10.48 11.26
CA GLU A 91 22.17 10.66 12.66
C GLU A 91 21.41 9.44 13.24
N GLY A 92 21.28 8.34 12.49
CA GLY A 92 20.82 7.06 13.01
C GLY A 92 19.30 6.83 13.03
N VAL A 93 18.50 7.72 12.44
CA VAL A 93 17.06 7.48 12.23
C VAL A 93 16.88 6.42 11.16
N GLN A 94 16.39 5.25 11.55
CA GLN A 94 16.11 4.16 10.61
C GLN A 94 14.65 4.22 10.14
N SER A 95 14.39 4.04 8.85
CA SER A 95 13.05 3.83 8.31
C SER A 95 12.56 2.39 8.50
N ALA A 96 11.25 2.20 8.33
CA ALA A 96 10.63 0.88 8.26
C ALA A 96 10.89 0.19 6.91
N MET A 97 11.04 0.96 5.82
CA MET A 97 11.53 0.48 4.53
C MET A 97 13.05 0.60 4.44
N THR A 98 13.71 -0.34 3.77
CA THR A 98 15.17 -0.29 3.58
C THR A 98 15.53 0.69 2.46
N ASP A 99 16.72 1.29 2.53
CA ASP A 99 17.22 2.20 1.48
C ASP A 99 17.28 1.51 0.10
N GLU A 100 17.61 0.21 0.07
CA GLU A 100 17.61 -0.60 -1.15
C GLU A 100 16.21 -0.73 -1.75
N LEU A 101 15.19 -0.97 -0.91
CA LEU A 101 13.81 -1.07 -1.37
C LEU A 101 13.33 0.28 -1.91
N ILE A 102 13.68 1.35 -1.19
CA ILE A 102 13.36 2.72 -1.57
C ILE A 102 13.99 3.06 -2.94
N ALA A 103 15.27 2.74 -3.13
CA ALA A 103 15.99 2.98 -4.37
C ALA A 103 15.41 2.17 -5.53
N THR A 104 15.17 0.89 -5.33
CA THR A 104 14.66 -0.01 -6.37
C THR A 104 13.25 0.38 -6.82
N VAL A 105 12.38 0.80 -5.89
CA VAL A 105 10.97 0.98 -6.21
C VAL A 105 10.65 2.41 -6.63
N PHE A 106 11.12 3.39 -5.87
CA PHE A 106 10.67 4.76 -6.11
C PHE A 106 11.63 5.53 -7.03
N GLN A 107 12.94 5.35 -6.91
CA GLN A 107 13.88 6.05 -7.80
C GLN A 107 13.80 5.55 -9.25
N GLN A 108 13.34 4.31 -9.46
CA GLN A 108 13.13 3.77 -10.79
C GLN A 108 11.76 4.14 -11.38
N GLY A 109 10.84 4.69 -10.58
CA GLY A 109 9.48 5.05 -11.02
C GLY A 109 8.53 3.86 -11.09
N MET A 110 8.77 2.79 -10.33
CA MET A 110 7.89 1.62 -10.26
C MET A 110 6.52 1.99 -9.69
N VAL A 111 6.49 2.90 -8.72
CA VAL A 111 5.26 3.44 -8.16
C VAL A 111 5.26 4.94 -8.35
N ALA A 112 4.14 5.47 -8.83
CA ALA A 112 3.89 6.91 -8.92
C ALA A 112 2.44 7.22 -8.54
N VAL A 113 2.21 8.37 -7.93
CA VAL A 113 0.88 8.97 -7.83
C VAL A 113 0.85 10.14 -8.80
N SER A 114 -0.13 10.16 -9.70
CA SER A 114 -0.26 11.25 -10.67
C SER A 114 -0.48 12.58 -9.95
N SER A 115 0.12 13.65 -10.48
CA SER A 115 -0.09 15.02 -10.02
C SER A 115 -1.48 15.57 -10.39
N VAL A 116 -2.16 14.90 -11.33
CA VAL A 116 -3.51 15.23 -11.77
C VAL A 116 -4.45 14.10 -11.34
N PRO A 117 -5.64 14.38 -10.80
CA PRO A 117 -6.59 13.33 -10.52
C PRO A 117 -7.18 12.72 -11.81
N ALA A 118 -7.86 11.59 -11.66
CA ALA A 118 -8.77 11.06 -12.66
C ALA A 118 -10.00 11.99 -12.83
N PRO A 119 -10.84 11.82 -13.88
CA PRO A 119 -12.03 12.65 -14.14
C PRO A 119 -12.99 12.80 -12.97
N ASP A 120 -13.06 11.79 -12.14
CA ASP A 120 -13.92 11.72 -10.96
C ASP A 120 -13.28 12.35 -9.72
N SER A 121 -12.17 13.06 -9.90
CA SER A 121 -11.33 13.64 -8.86
C SER A 121 -10.60 12.61 -7.98
N SER A 122 -10.57 11.32 -8.34
CA SER A 122 -9.77 10.34 -7.58
C SER A 122 -8.28 10.48 -7.87
N PRO A 123 -7.38 10.30 -6.89
CA PRO A 123 -5.97 10.12 -7.18
C PRO A 123 -5.76 8.85 -8.03
N VAL A 124 -4.78 8.94 -8.94
CA VAL A 124 -4.37 7.82 -9.79
C VAL A 124 -3.01 7.32 -9.30
N ILE A 125 -2.94 6.03 -8.96
CA ILE A 125 -1.66 5.36 -8.74
C ILE A 125 -1.28 4.60 -10.01
N THR A 126 -0.01 4.65 -10.36
CA THR A 126 0.56 3.73 -11.35
C THR A 126 1.55 2.82 -10.68
N LEU A 127 1.35 1.51 -10.86
CA LEU A 127 2.29 0.47 -10.55
C LEU A 127 2.80 -0.12 -11.85
N ASP A 128 4.09 0.07 -12.10
CA ASP A 128 4.72 -0.44 -13.30
C ASP A 128 5.77 -1.50 -13.00
N ARG A 129 5.40 -2.76 -13.27
CA ARG A 129 6.17 -3.94 -12.87
C ARG A 129 7.46 -4.14 -13.67
N GLU A 130 7.62 -3.43 -14.79
CA GLU A 130 8.80 -3.57 -15.64
C GLU A 130 10.06 -2.94 -15.05
N PHE A 131 9.92 -1.98 -14.14
CA PHE A 131 11.10 -1.33 -13.56
C PHE A 131 11.88 -2.27 -12.64
N ALA A 132 11.20 -3.18 -11.94
CA ALA A 132 11.84 -4.09 -11.01
C ALA A 132 11.27 -5.51 -11.16
N PRO A 133 11.52 -6.20 -12.28
CA PRO A 133 10.95 -7.53 -12.54
C PRO A 133 11.35 -8.55 -11.46
N ASP A 134 12.55 -8.41 -10.89
CA ASP A 134 13.08 -9.29 -9.84
C ASP A 134 12.30 -9.19 -8.52
N VAL A 135 11.90 -7.97 -8.13
CA VAL A 135 11.04 -7.73 -6.96
C VAL A 135 9.70 -8.47 -7.07
N TRP A 136 9.26 -8.70 -8.31
CA TRP A 136 8.02 -9.38 -8.62
C TRP A 136 8.18 -10.87 -8.97
N SER A 137 9.40 -11.41 -9.02
CA SER A 137 9.64 -12.79 -9.46
C SER A 137 10.05 -13.75 -8.32
N THR A 138 10.66 -13.25 -7.24
CA THR A 138 11.18 -14.08 -6.15
C THR A 138 10.13 -14.42 -5.09
N THR A 139 10.02 -15.70 -4.74
CA THR A 139 9.07 -16.25 -3.76
C THR A 139 9.41 -15.89 -2.30
N GLY A 140 10.64 -15.44 -2.02
CA GLY A 140 11.07 -14.95 -0.69
C GLY A 140 10.66 -13.51 -0.37
N GLU A 141 10.12 -12.77 -1.34
CA GLU A 141 9.88 -11.32 -1.24
C GLU A 141 8.41 -10.91 -1.03
N GLN A 142 7.54 -11.82 -0.58
CA GLN A 142 6.16 -11.45 -0.19
C GLN A 142 6.12 -10.27 0.79
N ASN A 143 7.16 -10.16 1.62
CA ASN A 143 7.36 -9.05 2.54
C ASN A 143 7.53 -7.71 1.78
N VAL A 144 8.33 -7.69 0.71
CA VAL A 144 8.60 -6.48 -0.08
C VAL A 144 7.32 -5.94 -0.70
N ARG A 145 6.57 -6.77 -1.42
CA ARG A 145 5.33 -6.33 -2.10
C ARG A 145 4.28 -5.82 -1.12
N SER A 146 4.16 -6.47 0.04
CA SER A 146 3.27 -6.01 1.11
C SER A 146 3.70 -4.66 1.68
N LYS A 147 5.01 -4.43 1.89
CA LYS A 147 5.55 -3.13 2.31
C LYS A 147 5.25 -2.03 1.29
N LEU A 148 5.43 -2.33 0.00
CA LEU A 148 5.18 -1.39 -1.08
C LEU A 148 3.71 -1.06 -1.23
N ALA A 149 2.84 -2.07 -1.21
CA ALA A 149 1.40 -1.86 -1.22
C ALA A 149 0.97 -1.04 0.00
N PHE A 150 1.46 -1.37 1.20
CA PHE A 150 1.16 -0.62 2.42
C PHE A 150 1.58 0.84 2.30
N TYR A 151 2.82 1.12 1.88
CA TYR A 151 3.31 2.49 1.71
C TYR A 151 2.51 3.25 0.64
N THR A 152 2.25 2.63 -0.51
CA THR A 152 1.52 3.28 -1.60
C THR A 152 0.11 3.66 -1.14
N LEU A 153 -0.58 2.74 -0.47
CA LEU A 153 -1.92 2.99 0.06
C LEU A 153 -1.90 4.03 1.20
N GLN A 154 -0.85 4.05 2.03
CA GLN A 154 -0.65 5.11 3.02
C GLN A 154 -0.57 6.48 2.34
N VAL A 155 0.26 6.62 1.31
CA VAL A 155 0.41 7.88 0.56
C VAL A 155 -0.92 8.31 -0.06
N VAL A 156 -1.66 7.38 -0.67
CA VAL A 156 -3.00 7.66 -1.21
C VAL A 156 -3.96 8.12 -0.12
N SER A 157 -3.90 7.51 1.07
CA SER A 157 -4.78 7.85 2.20
C SER A 157 -4.59 9.24 2.75
N GLU A 158 -3.46 9.88 2.46
CA GLU A 158 -3.16 11.25 2.85
C GLU A 158 -3.79 12.26 1.90
N SER A 159 -4.16 11.85 0.69
CA SER A 159 -4.79 12.71 -0.27
C SER A 159 -6.24 12.98 0.14
N SER A 160 -6.60 14.25 0.31
CA SER A 160 -7.99 14.65 0.51
C SER A 160 -8.90 14.24 -0.64
N LEU A 161 -8.32 14.06 -1.83
CA LEU A 161 -9.02 13.56 -3.01
C LEU A 161 -9.39 12.07 -2.91
N ALA A 162 -8.69 11.28 -2.09
CA ALA A 162 -8.99 9.84 -1.92
C ALA A 162 -10.17 9.56 -0.99
N ILE A 163 -10.49 10.52 -0.13
CA ILE A 163 -11.33 10.35 1.06
C ILE A 163 -12.76 9.90 0.71
N SER A 164 -13.35 10.48 -0.34
CA SER A 164 -14.72 10.15 -0.78
C SER A 164 -14.78 9.20 -1.98
N PRO A 165 -14.11 9.49 -3.12
CA PRO A 165 -14.24 8.67 -4.31
C PRO A 165 -13.34 7.43 -4.31
N GLY A 166 -12.35 7.36 -3.41
CA GLY A 166 -11.33 6.32 -3.41
C GLY A 166 -10.18 6.67 -4.36
N PHE A 167 -9.53 5.67 -4.94
CA PHE A 167 -8.43 5.86 -5.90
C PHE A 167 -8.55 4.93 -7.11
N ALA A 168 -7.97 5.33 -8.23
CA ALA A 168 -7.80 4.48 -9.40
C ALA A 168 -6.37 3.95 -9.47
N ALA A 169 -6.19 2.69 -9.87
CA ALA A 169 -4.89 2.09 -10.08
C ALA A 169 -4.68 1.73 -11.55
N ILE A 170 -3.50 2.03 -12.08
CA ILE A 170 -3.00 1.54 -13.35
C ILE A 170 -1.89 0.54 -13.02
N ILE A 171 -2.02 -0.70 -13.49
CA ILE A 171 -1.03 -1.76 -13.28
C ILE A 171 -0.50 -2.17 -14.65
N ALA A 172 0.74 -1.79 -14.96
CA ALA A 172 1.37 -2.12 -16.22
C ALA A 172 2.24 -3.38 -16.12
N ILE A 173 2.03 -4.28 -17.09
CA ILE A 173 2.70 -5.58 -17.19
C ILE A 173 3.09 -5.81 -18.67
N GLN A 174 4.32 -5.45 -19.05
CA GLN A 174 4.70 -5.37 -20.46
C GLN A 174 5.50 -6.59 -20.97
N ASN A 175 6.47 -7.13 -20.23
CA ASN A 175 7.44 -8.12 -20.74
C ASN A 175 7.62 -9.35 -19.82
N GLY A 176 6.72 -9.58 -18.87
CA GLY A 176 6.81 -10.70 -17.92
C GLY A 176 5.96 -11.91 -18.32
N THR A 177 6.55 -13.10 -18.21
CA THR A 177 5.73 -14.28 -17.89
C THR A 177 5.16 -14.06 -16.49
N PHE A 178 3.83 -14.14 -16.34
CA PHE A 178 3.17 -14.04 -15.04
C PHE A 178 3.49 -15.32 -14.23
N LYS A 179 4.72 -15.42 -13.75
CA LYS A 179 5.24 -16.58 -13.00
C LYS A 179 5.05 -16.44 -11.50
N ALA A 180 4.73 -15.24 -11.03
CA ALA A 180 4.48 -15.04 -9.62
C ALA A 180 3.18 -15.76 -9.23
N PRO A 181 3.19 -16.67 -8.24
CA PRO A 181 1.94 -17.05 -7.59
C PRO A 181 1.26 -15.75 -7.16
N ILE A 182 -0.04 -15.66 -7.38
CA ILE A 182 -0.83 -14.49 -7.05
C ILE A 182 -0.57 -14.15 -5.58
N ASP A 183 0.15 -13.06 -5.36
CA ASP A 183 0.57 -12.66 -4.03
C ASP A 183 -0.65 -12.15 -3.28
N ASP A 184 -1.02 -12.89 -2.25
CA ASP A 184 -2.13 -12.56 -1.36
C ASP A 184 -1.86 -11.31 -0.52
N GLY A 185 -0.62 -10.84 -0.42
CA GLY A 185 -0.23 -9.70 0.42
C GLY A 185 -1.01 -8.43 0.08
N PRO A 186 -0.78 -7.80 -1.10
CA PRO A 186 -1.50 -6.59 -1.50
C PRO A 186 -3.01 -6.75 -1.47
N ARG A 187 -3.54 -7.92 -1.86
CA ARG A 187 -4.97 -8.23 -1.76
C ARG A 187 -5.47 -8.15 -0.33
N LYS A 188 -4.84 -8.89 0.59
CA LYS A 188 -5.26 -8.92 2.00
C LYS A 188 -5.21 -7.53 2.61
N LEU A 189 -4.30 -6.65 2.16
CA LEU A 189 -4.28 -5.25 2.58
C LEU A 189 -5.51 -4.49 2.07
N LEU A 190 -5.86 -4.63 0.79
CA LEU A 190 -7.04 -3.97 0.21
C LEU A 190 -8.37 -4.48 0.79
N GLU A 191 -8.48 -5.79 1.01
CA GLU A 191 -9.68 -6.43 1.55
C GLU A 191 -9.89 -6.15 3.04
N SER A 192 -8.80 -6.01 3.79
CA SER A 192 -8.89 -5.80 5.24
C SER A 192 -9.34 -4.39 5.62
N GLY A 193 -9.42 -3.45 4.67
CA GLY A 193 -9.80 -2.07 4.97
C GLY A 193 -8.83 -1.39 5.94
N ILE A 194 -7.58 -1.85 6.01
CA ILE A 194 -6.59 -1.36 6.99
C ILE A 194 -6.28 0.13 6.85
N LEU A 195 -6.44 0.66 5.65
CA LEU A 195 -6.12 2.02 5.29
C LEU A 195 -7.41 2.72 4.92
N PRO A 196 -7.56 4.01 5.28
CA PRO A 196 -8.79 4.77 5.08
C PRO A 196 -8.97 5.20 3.60
N VAL A 197 -8.90 4.24 2.68
CA VAL A 197 -9.01 4.42 1.22
C VAL A 197 -9.84 3.31 0.60
N LYS A 198 -10.53 3.63 -0.49
CA LYS A 198 -11.32 2.67 -1.27
C LYS A 198 -10.71 2.50 -2.64
N VAL A 199 -10.58 1.26 -3.12
CA VAL A 199 -10.22 1.01 -4.52
C VAL A 199 -11.42 1.33 -5.38
N ARG A 200 -11.33 2.29 -6.30
CA ARG A 200 -12.43 2.62 -7.20
C ARG A 200 -12.37 1.85 -8.50
N ALA A 201 -11.19 1.86 -9.13
CA ALA A 201 -10.95 1.23 -10.42
C ALA A 201 -9.53 0.67 -10.47
N VAL A 202 -9.35 -0.43 -11.20
CA VAL A 202 -8.04 -1.04 -11.45
C VAL A 202 -7.94 -1.33 -12.95
N HIS A 203 -7.02 -0.68 -13.62
CA HIS A 203 -6.74 -0.85 -15.03
C HIS A 203 -5.46 -1.65 -15.18
N ILE A 204 -5.57 -2.87 -15.70
CA ILE A 204 -4.42 -3.72 -15.97
C ILE A 204 -4.04 -3.55 -17.44
N LEU A 205 -2.82 -3.12 -17.70
CA LEU A 205 -2.29 -2.94 -19.04
C LEU A 205 -1.36 -4.12 -19.36
N ALA A 206 -1.78 -4.99 -20.27
CA ALA A 206 -1.04 -6.17 -20.69
C ALA A 206 -0.72 -6.10 -22.19
N ARG A 207 0.43 -6.63 -22.64
CA ARG A 207 0.68 -6.79 -24.09
C ARG A 207 -0.03 -8.03 -24.64
N LYS A 208 -0.49 -7.95 -25.90
CA LYS A 208 -1.21 -9.04 -26.60
C LYS A 208 -0.44 -10.38 -26.64
N ASN A 209 0.89 -10.34 -26.62
CA ASN A 209 1.73 -11.55 -26.68
C ASN A 209 2.10 -12.12 -25.29
N ASN A 210 1.57 -11.56 -24.21
CA ASN A 210 1.91 -12.03 -22.87
C ASN A 210 1.07 -13.25 -22.50
N SER A 211 1.71 -14.26 -21.91
CA SER A 211 1.09 -15.41 -21.23
C SER A 211 0.21 -15.01 -20.02
N ILE A 212 -0.12 -13.73 -19.87
CA ILE A 212 -0.96 -13.17 -18.82
C ILE A 212 -2.41 -13.61 -19.02
N VAL A 213 -2.93 -13.61 -20.25
CA VAL A 213 -4.28 -14.16 -20.51
C VAL A 213 -4.31 -15.62 -20.12
N GLU A 214 -3.31 -16.38 -20.55
CA GLU A 214 -3.17 -17.79 -20.21
C GLU A 214 -3.01 -18.00 -18.70
N ALA A 215 -2.21 -17.19 -18.00
CA ALA A 215 -2.05 -17.27 -16.54
C ALA A 215 -3.30 -16.79 -15.78
N MET A 216 -4.06 -15.84 -16.35
CA MET A 216 -5.31 -15.36 -15.79
C MET A 216 -6.43 -16.39 -15.94
N VAL A 217 -6.51 -17.03 -17.11
CA VAL A 217 -7.45 -18.11 -17.42
C VAL A 217 -7.07 -19.38 -16.65
N ASN A 218 -5.80 -19.80 -16.66
CA ASN A 218 -5.32 -20.99 -15.95
C ASN A 218 -5.27 -20.80 -14.43
N GLY A 219 -5.11 -19.56 -13.95
CA GLY A 219 -5.22 -19.19 -12.54
C GLY A 219 -6.67 -18.98 -12.06
N GLY A 220 -7.66 -19.28 -12.92
CA GLY A 220 -9.06 -18.84 -12.86
C GLY A 220 -9.77 -19.00 -11.52
N LEU A 221 -9.38 -19.95 -10.66
CA LEU A 221 -10.00 -20.11 -9.34
C LEU A 221 -9.59 -19.08 -8.29
N GLN A 222 -8.31 -18.72 -8.28
CA GLN A 222 -7.78 -17.75 -7.32
C GLN A 222 -8.12 -16.33 -7.76
N ILE A 223 -8.18 -16.12 -9.08
CA ILE A 223 -8.59 -14.86 -9.69
C ILE A 223 -10.09 -14.65 -9.53
N ALA A 224 -10.92 -15.67 -9.74
CA ALA A 224 -12.36 -15.64 -9.42
C ALA A 224 -12.66 -15.12 -7.99
N ARG A 225 -11.88 -15.55 -6.99
CA ARG A 225 -11.99 -15.07 -5.60
C ARG A 225 -11.51 -13.63 -5.40
N TRP A 226 -10.42 -13.22 -6.07
CA TRP A 226 -10.07 -11.79 -6.15
C TRP A 226 -11.22 -10.97 -6.75
N TRP A 227 -11.91 -11.56 -7.73
CA TRP A 227 -12.88 -10.90 -8.56
C TRP A 227 -14.16 -10.62 -7.76
N SER A 228 -14.66 -11.47 -6.85
CA SER A 228 -15.89 -11.12 -6.11
C SER A 228 -15.85 -9.77 -5.35
N TYR A 229 -14.68 -9.32 -4.85
CA TYR A 229 -14.54 -8.03 -4.15
C TYR A 229 -14.27 -6.82 -5.08
N ILE A 230 -13.49 -6.99 -6.15
CA ILE A 230 -13.05 -5.89 -7.04
C ILE A 230 -13.37 -6.09 -8.52
N TYR A 231 -14.05 -7.17 -8.91
CA TYR A 231 -14.29 -7.55 -10.31
C TYR A 231 -14.93 -6.44 -11.11
N PHE A 232 -16.00 -5.85 -10.57
CA PHE A 232 -16.72 -4.78 -11.23
C PHE A 232 -15.84 -3.53 -11.45
N ARG A 233 -14.72 -3.44 -10.73
CA ARG A 233 -13.75 -2.33 -10.76
C ARG A 233 -12.50 -2.65 -11.60
N ILE A 234 -12.27 -3.90 -11.99
CA ILE A 234 -11.12 -4.27 -12.82
C ILE A 234 -11.47 -4.11 -14.30
N ARG A 235 -10.54 -3.53 -15.06
CA ARG A 235 -10.55 -3.48 -16.53
C ARG A 235 -9.19 -3.92 -17.04
N VAL A 236 -9.17 -4.88 -17.96
CA VAL A 236 -7.94 -5.38 -18.58
C VAL A 236 -7.88 -4.85 -20.00
N HIS A 237 -6.74 -4.27 -20.36
CA HIS A 237 -6.47 -3.66 -21.67
C HIS A 237 -5.32 -4.40 -22.34
N PHE A 238 -5.50 -4.73 -23.62
CA PHE A 238 -4.50 -5.46 -24.40
C PHE A 238 -3.82 -4.56 -25.42
N LEU A 239 -2.61 -4.15 -25.09
CA LEU A 239 -1.83 -3.20 -25.86
C LEU A 239 -1.12 -3.90 -27.03
N GLY A 240 -1.20 -3.30 -28.23
CA GLY A 240 -0.39 -3.68 -29.38
C GLY A 240 1.00 -3.06 -29.34
N SER A 241 1.09 -1.83 -28.82
CA SER A 241 2.32 -1.05 -28.66
C SER A 241 2.33 -0.29 -27.32
N ASN A 242 3.48 0.28 -26.94
CA ASN A 242 3.57 1.10 -25.73
C ASN A 242 2.75 2.40 -25.79
N GLY A 243 2.54 2.95 -26.99
CA GLY A 243 1.76 4.18 -27.18
C GLY A 243 0.24 3.95 -27.08
N ASP A 244 -0.20 2.68 -27.07
CA ASP A 244 -1.62 2.36 -27.10
C ASP A 244 -2.28 2.56 -25.72
N ALA A 245 -1.51 2.54 -24.62
CA ALA A 245 -2.10 2.57 -23.28
C ALA A 245 -2.93 3.83 -23.02
N TYR A 246 -2.45 4.99 -23.47
CA TYR A 246 -3.24 6.21 -23.39
C TYR A 246 -4.51 6.15 -24.24
N GLN A 247 -4.44 5.58 -25.45
CA GLN A 247 -5.60 5.46 -26.31
C GLN A 247 -6.69 4.56 -25.71
N GLU A 248 -6.31 3.52 -24.99
CA GLU A 248 -7.24 2.65 -24.26
C GLU A 248 -7.81 3.34 -23.00
N LEU A 249 -6.96 4.04 -22.25
CA LEU A 249 -7.35 4.65 -20.97
C LEU A 249 -8.14 5.96 -21.12
N LYS A 250 -7.98 6.70 -22.23
CA LYS A 250 -8.73 7.95 -22.46
C LYS A 250 -10.24 7.75 -22.49
N GLU A 251 -10.72 6.56 -22.88
CA GLU A 251 -12.16 6.24 -22.90
C GLU A 251 -12.75 6.15 -21.49
N TYR A 252 -11.89 5.92 -20.50
CA TYR A 252 -12.21 5.96 -19.07
C TYR A 252 -11.89 7.33 -18.45
N GLY A 253 -11.54 8.29 -19.31
CA GLY A 253 -11.24 9.69 -19.03
C GLY A 253 -9.87 9.97 -18.41
N PHE A 254 -8.97 8.99 -18.35
CA PHE A 254 -7.59 9.30 -17.98
C PHE A 254 -6.97 10.27 -19.00
N CYS A 255 -6.19 11.24 -18.51
CA CYS A 255 -5.39 12.13 -19.35
C CYS A 255 -3.93 11.67 -19.43
N GLU A 256 -3.14 12.30 -20.30
CA GLU A 256 -1.73 11.94 -20.51
C GLU A 256 -0.91 12.06 -19.21
N GLU A 257 -1.22 13.05 -18.36
CA GLU A 257 -0.56 13.29 -17.07
C GLU A 257 -0.83 12.20 -16.03
N ASN A 258 -1.90 11.39 -16.22
CA ASN A 258 -2.16 10.23 -15.38
C ASN A 258 -1.27 9.04 -15.73
N ILE A 259 -0.67 9.03 -16.92
CA ILE A 259 -0.05 7.85 -17.51
C ILE A 259 1.47 8.07 -17.61
N PRO A 260 2.31 7.13 -17.16
CA PRO A 260 3.75 7.21 -17.33
C PRO A 260 4.20 7.46 -18.78
N GLU A 261 5.28 8.23 -18.96
CA GLU A 261 5.88 8.52 -20.28
C GLU A 261 6.09 7.27 -21.15
N ARG A 262 6.56 6.18 -20.54
CA ARG A 262 6.82 4.90 -21.22
C ARG A 262 5.57 4.13 -21.68
N LEU A 263 4.41 4.53 -21.18
CA LEU A 263 3.08 4.04 -21.55
C LEU A 263 2.37 5.05 -22.47
N GLY A 264 3.11 6.01 -23.04
CA GLY A 264 2.56 7.00 -23.96
C GLY A 264 1.86 8.18 -23.31
N GLY A 265 2.05 8.39 -22.00
CA GLY A 265 1.59 9.60 -21.31
C GLY A 265 2.72 10.61 -21.06
N THR A 266 2.56 11.43 -20.03
CA THR A 266 3.52 12.49 -19.62
C THR A 266 3.85 12.45 -18.13
N SER A 267 3.32 11.48 -17.38
CA SER A 267 3.60 11.34 -15.95
C SER A 267 5.04 10.91 -15.70
N ASN A 268 5.72 11.66 -14.82
CA ASN A 268 7.11 11.40 -14.46
C ASN A 268 7.21 10.89 -13.02
N GLY A 269 7.21 9.56 -12.86
CA GLY A 269 7.27 8.92 -11.53
C GLY A 269 8.50 9.30 -10.71
N LYS A 270 9.62 9.61 -11.34
CA LYS A 270 10.85 10.04 -10.65
C LYS A 270 10.71 11.45 -10.07
N ALA A 271 10.10 12.36 -10.82
CA ALA A 271 9.80 13.71 -10.36
C ALA A 271 8.86 13.67 -9.16
N TRP A 272 7.75 12.91 -9.27
CA TRP A 272 6.83 12.69 -8.16
C TRP A 272 7.55 12.16 -6.92
N TYR A 273 8.44 11.18 -7.07
CA TYR A 273 9.14 10.63 -5.92
C TYR A 273 10.07 11.66 -5.24
N LYS A 274 10.75 12.50 -6.02
CA LYS A 274 11.59 13.58 -5.48
C LYS A 274 10.76 14.58 -4.67
N GLU A 275 9.58 14.93 -5.17
CA GLU A 275 8.63 15.79 -4.45
C GLU A 275 8.14 15.11 -3.17
N ARG A 276 7.76 13.82 -3.26
CA ARG A 276 7.35 13.04 -2.09
C ARG A 276 8.43 12.99 -1.03
N LEU A 277 9.69 12.78 -1.41
CA LEU A 277 10.81 12.81 -0.47
C LEU A 277 10.97 14.15 0.25
N ALA A 278 10.69 15.27 -0.43
CA ALA A 278 10.74 16.58 0.22
C ALA A 278 9.66 16.71 1.29
N VAL A 279 8.42 16.31 0.97
CA VAL A 279 7.29 16.28 1.91
C VAL A 279 7.59 15.38 3.11
N GLU A 280 8.17 14.20 2.87
CA GLU A 280 8.56 13.27 3.93
C GLU A 280 9.64 13.86 4.85
N LYS A 281 10.67 14.49 4.29
CA LYS A 281 11.72 15.14 5.09
C LYS A 281 11.17 16.24 5.99
N GLU A 282 10.27 17.07 5.47
CA GLU A 282 9.62 18.12 6.25
C GLU A 282 8.74 17.52 7.36
N ARG A 283 7.90 16.55 7.00
CA ARG A 283 6.98 15.84 7.91
C ARG A 283 7.70 15.20 9.09
N TYR A 284 8.88 14.62 8.86
CA TYR A 284 9.67 13.94 9.89
C TYR A 284 10.87 14.75 10.39
N ALA A 285 10.92 16.06 10.11
CA ALA A 285 12.03 16.93 10.53
C ALA A 285 12.27 16.92 12.05
N PHE A 286 11.24 16.60 12.84
CA PHE A 286 11.36 16.47 14.30
C PHE A 286 12.22 15.30 14.77
N LEU A 287 12.45 14.29 13.91
CA LEU A 287 13.32 13.15 14.24
C LEU A 287 14.80 13.49 14.07
N THR A 288 15.11 14.49 13.25
CA THR A 288 16.47 14.96 12.98
C THR A 288 16.81 16.24 13.73
N ALA A 289 15.82 16.92 14.31
CA ALA A 289 16.07 18.09 15.13
C ALA A 289 16.91 17.66 16.34
N PRO A 290 18.10 18.25 16.57
CA PRO A 290 18.86 17.97 17.78
C PRO A 290 17.94 18.27 18.96
N ASP A 291 17.76 17.27 19.84
CA ASP A 291 16.93 17.44 21.01
C ASP A 291 17.57 18.51 21.90
N VAL A 292 17.06 19.74 21.77
CA VAL A 292 17.55 20.92 22.49
C VAL A 292 17.39 20.73 24.01
N ASN A 293 16.58 19.75 24.43
CA ASN A 293 16.36 19.38 25.82
C ASN A 293 17.06 18.07 26.21
N SER A 294 17.76 17.39 25.30
CA SER A 294 18.51 16.18 25.66
C SER A 294 19.66 16.56 26.60
N PRO A 295 19.79 15.89 27.75
CA PRO A 295 20.90 16.10 28.68
C PRO A 295 22.28 16.02 27.99
N ALA A 296 22.42 15.20 26.95
CA ALA A 296 23.65 15.06 26.18
C ALA A 296 24.06 16.34 25.42
N ALA A 297 23.11 17.20 25.05
CA ALA A 297 23.43 18.49 24.43
C ALA A 297 24.00 19.51 25.43
N ARG A 298 23.83 19.28 26.74
CA ARG A 298 24.39 20.12 27.82
C ARG A 298 25.77 19.66 28.28
N ASP A 299 26.13 18.39 28.08
CA ASP A 299 27.40 17.83 28.57
C ASP A 299 28.55 17.89 27.55
N HIS A 300 28.30 18.23 26.27
CA HIS A 300 29.37 18.33 25.28
C HIS A 300 30.26 19.58 25.35
N SER A 301 30.10 20.44 26.37
CA SER A 301 31.10 21.47 26.70
C SER A 301 32.14 21.03 27.73
N ASN A 302 32.03 19.83 28.33
CA ASN A 302 33.04 19.31 29.26
C ASN A 302 32.91 17.79 29.37
N GLU A 303 33.64 17.02 28.55
CA GLU A 303 34.25 15.74 28.95
C GLU A 303 34.74 14.99 27.71
N SER A 304 35.99 15.28 27.36
CA SER A 304 36.85 14.30 26.70
C SER A 304 37.33 13.28 27.74
N GLN A 305 37.34 12.01 27.32
CA GLN A 305 37.93 10.82 27.97
C GLN A 305 36.98 10.04 28.89
N ILE A 306 36.60 8.83 28.46
CA ILE A 306 36.96 7.56 29.12
C ILE A 306 36.58 6.36 28.22
N SER A 307 37.40 5.33 28.39
CA SER A 307 37.65 4.11 27.64
C SER A 307 36.48 3.16 27.33
N ASN A 308 36.63 2.49 26.18
CA ASN A 308 36.02 1.22 25.79
C ASN A 308 36.20 0.11 26.85
N LYS A 309 35.15 -0.70 27.03
CA LYS A 309 35.29 -2.10 27.44
C LYS A 309 34.18 -2.99 26.89
N ASP A 310 34.62 -4.10 26.33
CA ASP A 310 33.90 -5.26 25.81
C ASP A 310 32.74 -5.75 26.67
N LYS A 311 31.66 -6.20 26.01
CA LYS A 311 30.87 -7.38 26.44
C LYS A 311 30.30 -8.17 25.25
N SER A 312 30.67 -9.43 25.23
CA SER A 312 30.17 -10.54 24.42
C SER A 312 28.74 -10.95 24.79
N ARG A 313 28.00 -11.51 23.83
CA ARG A 313 26.61 -12.00 23.97
C ARG A 313 26.48 -13.38 23.29
N PRO A 314 25.84 -14.39 23.90
CA PRO A 314 25.48 -15.62 23.19
C PRO A 314 23.95 -15.86 23.11
N GLY A 315 23.55 -16.59 22.07
CA GLY A 315 22.47 -17.57 22.09
C GLY A 315 21.07 -17.08 21.69
N SER A 316 20.62 -17.46 20.49
CA SER A 316 19.21 -17.43 20.07
C SER A 316 18.68 -18.86 20.00
N GLU A 317 17.58 -19.14 20.71
CA GLU A 317 16.81 -20.38 20.60
C GLU A 317 15.63 -20.23 19.63
N ASP A 318 15.38 -21.34 18.94
CA ASP A 318 14.46 -21.57 17.83
C ASP A 318 13.07 -21.97 18.36
N PHE A 319 11.99 -21.35 17.86
CA PHE A 319 10.62 -21.75 18.16
C PHE A 319 9.87 -22.01 16.85
N GLY A 320 9.54 -23.29 16.63
CA GLY A 320 8.65 -23.74 15.57
C GLY A 320 7.18 -23.58 15.95
N GLU A 321 6.36 -23.23 14.96
CA GLU A 321 4.91 -23.34 15.01
C GLU A 321 4.39 -24.20 13.86
N THR A 322 3.50 -25.14 14.19
CA THR A 322 2.61 -25.81 13.25
C THR A 322 1.17 -25.54 13.69
N SER A 323 0.30 -25.19 12.74
CA SER A 323 -1.11 -25.62 12.79
C SER A 323 -1.73 -25.57 11.39
N LYS A 324 -2.41 -26.65 11.05
CA LYS A 324 -3.21 -26.82 9.83
C LYS A 324 -4.61 -26.29 10.11
N SER A 325 -5.17 -25.50 9.19
CA SER A 325 -6.60 -25.15 9.19
C SER A 325 -7.33 -25.85 8.05
N GLU A 326 -8.58 -26.18 8.34
CA GLU A 326 -9.51 -27.00 7.58
C GLU A 326 -9.98 -26.32 6.28
N LYS A 327 -10.12 -27.14 5.23
CA LYS A 327 -10.68 -26.73 3.94
C LYS A 327 -12.20 -26.91 3.97
N HIS A 328 -12.94 -25.82 3.75
CA HIS A 328 -14.34 -25.87 3.34
C HIS A 328 -14.52 -25.33 1.91
N ASP A 329 -15.22 -26.14 1.13
CA ASP A 329 -16.08 -25.87 -0.04
C ASP A 329 -15.57 -24.88 -1.10
N SER A 330 -14.54 -25.29 -1.86
CA SER A 330 -13.98 -24.55 -3.00
C SER A 330 -14.66 -24.84 -4.34
N ASP A 331 -15.45 -25.91 -4.42
CA ASP A 331 -15.82 -26.50 -5.72
C ASP A 331 -17.13 -25.90 -6.26
N SER A 332 -18.03 -25.43 -5.40
CA SER A 332 -19.28 -24.75 -5.82
C SER A 332 -19.05 -23.36 -6.45
N ILE A 333 -18.07 -22.60 -5.96
CA ILE A 333 -17.73 -21.26 -6.50
C ILE A 333 -16.99 -21.37 -7.85
N ARG A 334 -16.26 -22.46 -8.05
CA ARG A 334 -15.53 -22.75 -9.29
C ARG A 334 -16.45 -22.84 -10.49
N ASP A 335 -17.49 -23.65 -10.37
CA ASP A 335 -18.37 -23.99 -11.48
C ASP A 335 -19.20 -22.77 -11.91
N TRP A 336 -19.62 -21.95 -10.94
CA TRP A 336 -20.36 -20.71 -11.21
C TRP A 336 -19.54 -19.66 -11.99
N VAL A 337 -18.24 -19.51 -11.69
CA VAL A 337 -17.38 -18.51 -12.34
C VAL A 337 -16.96 -18.94 -13.75
N ILE A 338 -16.71 -20.23 -13.97
CA ILE A 338 -16.42 -20.77 -15.30
C ILE A 338 -17.62 -20.52 -16.22
N GLU A 339 -18.83 -20.86 -15.77
CA GLU A 339 -20.05 -20.67 -16.56
C GLU A 339 -20.30 -19.19 -16.92
N HIS A 340 -20.00 -18.25 -16.01
CA HIS A 340 -20.21 -16.81 -16.27
C HIS A 340 -19.11 -16.17 -17.13
N LEU A 341 -17.84 -16.58 -16.99
CA LEU A 341 -16.74 -16.04 -17.79
C LEU A 341 -16.76 -16.58 -19.22
N GLU A 342 -17.06 -17.87 -19.40
CA GLU A 342 -17.19 -18.47 -20.73
C GLU A 342 -18.33 -17.80 -21.50
N ASN A 343 -19.49 -17.57 -20.88
CA ASN A 343 -20.61 -16.91 -21.54
C ASN A 343 -20.34 -15.43 -21.88
N TYR A 344 -19.60 -14.71 -21.04
CA TYR A 344 -19.29 -13.28 -21.28
C TYR A 344 -18.21 -13.08 -22.36
N GLU A 345 -17.12 -13.86 -22.32
CA GLU A 345 -16.05 -13.76 -23.32
C GLU A 345 -16.44 -14.37 -24.67
N ILE A 346 -17.20 -15.47 -24.71
CA ILE A 346 -17.71 -16.03 -25.97
C ILE A 346 -18.64 -15.03 -26.66
N THR A 347 -19.54 -14.37 -25.92
CA THR A 347 -20.47 -13.39 -26.52
C THR A 347 -19.74 -12.15 -27.04
N LYS A 348 -18.66 -11.71 -26.36
CA LYS A 348 -17.86 -10.56 -26.80
C LYS A 348 -16.92 -10.91 -27.97
N LEU A 349 -16.21 -12.03 -27.89
CA LEU A 349 -15.33 -12.52 -28.96
C LEU A 349 -16.11 -12.91 -30.22
N GLN A 350 -17.30 -13.52 -30.10
CA GLN A 350 -18.16 -13.80 -31.26
C GLN A 350 -18.64 -12.51 -31.93
N LYS A 351 -18.85 -11.43 -31.17
CA LYS A 351 -19.20 -10.11 -31.71
C LYS A 351 -18.03 -9.43 -32.43
N GLU A 352 -16.82 -9.61 -31.92
CA GLU A 352 -15.59 -9.04 -32.50
C GLU A 352 -15.04 -9.86 -33.68
N ILE A 353 -15.35 -11.16 -33.77
CA ILE A 353 -14.97 -12.03 -34.90
C ILE A 353 -16.01 -11.96 -36.05
N SER A 354 -17.24 -11.52 -35.78
CA SER A 354 -18.31 -11.43 -36.80
C SER A 354 -18.42 -10.05 -37.47
N LEU A 355 -17.45 -9.16 -37.27
CA LEU A 355 -17.25 -7.86 -37.92
C LEU A 355 -15.89 -7.86 -38.62
#